data_AF-A0A8I2ZFX4-F1
#
_entry.id   AF-A0A8I2ZFX4-F1
#
_cell.length_a   1.000
_cell.length_b   1.000
_cell.length_c   1.000
_cell.angle_alpha   90.00
_cell.angle_beta   90.00
_cell.angle_gamma   90.00
#
_symmetry.space_group_name_H-M   'P 1'
#
loop_
_entity.id
_entity.type
_entity.pdbx_description
1 polymer ?
#
loop_
_entity_poly.entity_id
_entity_poly.type
_entity_poly.pdbx_seq_one_letter_code
_entity_poly.pdbx_strand_id
1 'polypeptide(L)'
;MRLEIYRHLLVHPPLTRNLLGAHSSRPLHTAILAACRQTHAEAVGMLYGENTFLAHQTMLTSFPRLRVGYPPVREAAAAARIRRYHMRVRLDCDPAYDRDALARAFADVDELTLEVWQAAFLGADHGVLTLFEGVRGVGRVRIYGSTTGFEDYVQWLRRVMESHDTRGCLA
;
A
#
# COMPACT_ATOMS: atom_id res chain seq x y z
N MET A 1 -15.03 -12.85 -20.63
CA MET A 1 -16.34 -12.72 -19.98
C MET A 1 -16.34 -12.99 -18.46
N ARG A 2 -16.16 -14.22 -17.94
CA ARG A 2 -16.27 -14.48 -16.48
C ARG A 2 -15.26 -13.71 -15.61
N LEU A 3 -14.00 -13.66 -16.03
CA LEU A 3 -12.94 -12.91 -15.34
C LEU A 3 -13.21 -11.40 -15.30
N GLU A 4 -13.86 -10.85 -16.33
CA GLU A 4 -14.25 -9.43 -16.37
C GLU A 4 -15.35 -9.12 -15.37
N ILE A 5 -16.31 -10.04 -15.18
CA ILE A 5 -17.35 -9.93 -14.14
C ILE A 5 -16.69 -9.91 -12.76
N TYR A 6 -15.76 -10.83 -12.47
CA TYR A 6 -15.06 -10.85 -11.19
C TYR A 6 -14.28 -9.57 -10.95
N ARG A 7 -13.54 -9.09 -11.96
CA ARG A 7 -12.80 -7.83 -11.87
C ARG A 7 -13.74 -6.66 -11.60
N HIS A 8 -14.89 -6.61 -12.28
CA HIS A 8 -15.91 -5.62 -12.01
C HIS A 8 -16.40 -5.72 -10.56
N LEU A 9 -16.67 -6.90 -10.02
CA LEU A 9 -17.25 -7.06 -8.68
C LEU A 9 -16.24 -6.89 -7.52
N LEU A 10 -14.96 -7.20 -7.75
CA LEU A 10 -13.95 -7.36 -6.71
C LEU A 10 -12.82 -6.33 -6.76
N VAL A 11 -12.65 -5.61 -7.87
CA VAL A 11 -11.56 -4.63 -8.01
C VAL A 11 -12.11 -3.21 -7.94
N HIS A 12 -11.63 -2.45 -6.96
CA HIS A 12 -11.92 -1.05 -6.82
C HIS A 12 -10.97 -0.18 -7.66
N PRO A 13 -11.40 1.03 -8.04
CA PRO A 13 -10.49 2.02 -8.59
C PRO A 13 -9.35 2.31 -7.59
N PRO A 14 -8.16 2.69 -8.07
CA PRO A 14 -7.04 3.06 -7.21
C PRO A 14 -7.42 4.13 -6.19
N LEU A 15 -6.78 4.09 -5.01
CA LEU A 15 -6.93 5.12 -4.00
C LEU A 15 -6.34 6.43 -4.53
N THR A 16 -7.21 7.40 -4.84
CA THR A 16 -6.81 8.77 -5.16
C THR A 16 -7.04 9.68 -3.96
N ARG A 17 -6.44 10.89 -3.99
CA ARG A 17 -6.47 11.90 -2.91
C ARG A 17 -7.87 12.15 -2.32
N ASN A 18 -8.93 12.00 -3.13
CA ASN A 18 -10.32 12.25 -2.72
C ASN A 18 -11.07 11.00 -2.22
N LEU A 19 -10.46 9.80 -2.30
CA LEU A 19 -11.12 8.51 -2.01
C LEU A 19 -10.66 7.84 -0.71
N LEU A 20 -9.73 8.47 0.03
CA LEU A 20 -9.24 7.91 1.29
C LEU A 20 -10.25 8.03 2.43
N GLY A 21 -11.09 9.07 2.41
CA GLY A 21 -12.20 9.27 3.33
C GLY A 21 -13.58 8.92 2.76
N ALA A 22 -13.70 8.79 1.43
CA ALA A 22 -14.96 8.49 0.79
C ALA A 22 -15.29 7.00 0.94
N HIS A 23 -16.54 6.68 1.29
CA HIS A 23 -17.06 5.34 1.06
C HIS A 23 -16.95 5.05 -0.43
N SER A 24 -16.42 3.86 -0.78
CA SER A 24 -16.40 3.43 -2.17
C SER A 24 -17.82 3.55 -2.71
N SER A 25 -18.01 4.32 -3.78
CA SER A 25 -19.32 4.43 -4.45
C SER A 25 -19.81 3.09 -4.97
N ARG A 26 -18.92 2.10 -5.04
CA ARG A 26 -19.18 0.74 -5.47
C ARG A 26 -19.07 -0.22 -4.28
N PRO A 27 -20.13 -0.98 -3.93
CA PRO A 27 -20.03 -2.02 -2.92
C PRO A 27 -19.11 -3.16 -3.42
N LEU A 28 -18.33 -3.72 -2.50
CA LEU A 28 -17.51 -4.90 -2.76
C LEU A 28 -18.35 -6.17 -2.56
N HIS A 29 -18.45 -7.01 -3.58
CA HIS A 29 -19.32 -8.20 -3.54
C HIS A 29 -18.53 -9.48 -3.24
N THR A 30 -17.89 -9.55 -2.06
CA THR A 30 -17.04 -10.71 -1.68
C THR A 30 -17.82 -12.02 -1.53
N ALA A 31 -19.14 -11.96 -1.30
CA ALA A 31 -20.00 -13.15 -1.20
C ALA A 31 -19.92 -14.06 -2.44
N ILE A 32 -19.56 -13.51 -3.60
CA ILE A 32 -19.34 -14.30 -4.82
C ILE A 32 -18.23 -15.36 -4.64
N LEU A 33 -17.24 -15.10 -3.79
CA LEU A 33 -16.14 -16.03 -3.49
C LEU A 33 -16.62 -17.27 -2.72
N ALA A 34 -17.80 -17.22 -2.11
CA ALA A 34 -18.40 -18.34 -1.40
C ALA A 34 -19.34 -19.17 -2.28
N ALA A 35 -19.60 -18.75 -3.53
CA ALA A 35 -20.55 -19.42 -4.40
C ALA A 35 -20.11 -20.84 -4.79
N CYS A 36 -18.84 -21.01 -5.21
CA CYS A 36 -18.26 -22.32 -5.51
C CYS A 36 -16.72 -22.29 -5.48
N ARG A 37 -16.09 -23.48 -5.41
CA ARG A 37 -14.62 -23.63 -5.38
C ARG A 37 -13.93 -23.02 -6.60
N GLN A 38 -14.55 -23.14 -7.78
CA GLN A 38 -14.00 -22.60 -9.02
C GLN A 38 -13.94 -21.06 -8.96
N THR A 39 -15.05 -20.40 -8.62
CA THR A 39 -15.09 -18.94 -8.45
C THR A 39 -14.09 -18.48 -7.39
N HIS A 40 -14.00 -19.19 -6.27
CA HIS A 40 -13.02 -18.87 -5.25
C HIS A 40 -11.59 -18.91 -5.80
N ALA A 41 -11.20 -20.02 -6.44
CA ALA A 41 -9.84 -20.22 -6.97
C ALA A 41 -9.48 -19.18 -8.03
N GLU A 42 -10.43 -18.81 -8.89
CA GLU A 42 -10.21 -17.86 -9.98
C GLU A 42 -10.17 -16.40 -9.49
N ALA A 43 -10.98 -16.04 -8.50
CA ALA A 43 -11.25 -14.64 -8.18
C ALA A 43 -10.57 -14.14 -6.89
N VAL A 44 -10.13 -15.04 -6.00
CA VAL A 44 -9.46 -14.65 -4.74
C VAL A 44 -8.17 -13.86 -5.00
N GLY A 45 -7.43 -14.24 -6.05
CA GLY A 45 -6.22 -13.52 -6.48
C GLY A 45 -6.52 -12.10 -6.96
N MET A 46 -7.65 -11.89 -7.64
CA MET A 46 -8.07 -10.55 -8.08
C MET A 46 -8.40 -9.65 -6.90
N LEU A 47 -9.15 -10.17 -5.91
CA LEU A 47 -9.51 -9.39 -4.74
C LEU A 47 -8.28 -8.90 -3.97
N TYR A 48 -7.35 -9.80 -3.63
CA TYR A 48 -6.23 -9.45 -2.74
C TYR A 48 -5.00 -8.96 -3.49
N GLY A 49 -4.74 -9.44 -4.70
CA GLY A 49 -3.56 -9.10 -5.48
C GLY A 49 -3.73 -7.86 -6.37
N GLU A 50 -4.94 -7.57 -6.84
CA GLU A 50 -5.14 -6.44 -7.75
C GLU A 50 -5.50 -5.13 -7.07
N ASN A 51 -6.15 -5.20 -5.91
CA ASN A 51 -6.54 -4.01 -5.15
C ASN A 51 -5.38 -3.43 -4.36
N THR A 52 -5.40 -2.11 -4.19
CA THR A 52 -4.54 -1.41 -3.22
C THR A 52 -5.21 -1.38 -1.85
N PHE A 53 -4.49 -1.84 -0.83
CA PHE A 53 -4.93 -1.85 0.57
C PHE A 53 -4.23 -0.76 1.38
N LEU A 54 -4.94 -0.20 2.34
CA LEU A 54 -4.41 0.71 3.35
C LEU A 54 -3.54 -0.07 4.34
N ALA A 55 -2.29 0.37 4.48
CA ALA A 55 -1.42 -0.04 5.58
C ALA A 55 -1.85 0.64 6.88
N HIS A 56 -1.74 -0.08 8.00
CA HIS A 56 -2.00 0.47 9.32
C HIS A 56 -0.86 1.40 9.74
N GLN A 57 -1.17 2.52 10.42
CA GLN A 57 -0.16 3.54 10.79
C GLN A 57 0.89 3.05 11.78
N THR A 58 0.59 2.01 12.55
CA THR A 58 1.53 1.42 13.54
C THR A 58 1.92 -0.02 13.20
N MET A 59 1.00 -0.77 12.59
CA MET A 59 1.16 -2.21 12.35
C MET A 59 1.48 -2.52 10.89
N LEU A 60 1.67 -1.48 10.08
CA LEU A 60 2.08 -1.55 8.68
C LEU A 60 1.21 -2.53 7.89
N THR A 61 1.79 -3.63 7.39
CA THR A 61 1.12 -4.62 6.55
C THR A 61 0.40 -5.73 7.32
N SER A 62 0.48 -5.77 8.65
CA SER A 62 -0.13 -6.83 9.48
C SER A 62 -1.66 -6.76 9.56
N PHE A 63 -2.26 -5.58 9.36
CA PHE A 63 -3.73 -5.38 9.39
C PHE A 63 -4.19 -4.54 8.19
N PRO A 64 -4.04 -5.05 6.96
CA PRO A 64 -4.38 -4.30 5.77
C PRO A 64 -5.89 -4.14 5.66
N ARG A 65 -6.34 -2.95 5.26
CA ARG A 65 -7.76 -2.65 5.03
C ARG A 65 -7.99 -2.25 3.60
N LEU A 66 -9.06 -2.72 2.98
CA LEU A 66 -9.33 -2.30 1.60
C LEU A 66 -9.64 -0.80 1.54
N ARG A 67 -10.55 -0.31 2.39
CA ARG A 67 -10.83 1.12 2.58
C ARG A 67 -11.11 1.37 4.08
N VAL A 68 -11.21 2.64 4.48
CA VAL A 68 -11.50 3.02 5.87
C VAL A 68 -12.78 2.37 6.41
N GLY A 69 -13.81 2.24 5.56
CA GLY A 69 -15.08 1.60 5.94
C GLY A 69 -15.07 0.07 5.99
N TYR A 70 -14.00 -0.59 5.55
CA TYR A 70 -13.90 -2.06 5.60
C TYR A 70 -13.12 -2.54 6.85
N PRO A 71 -13.48 -3.70 7.39
CA PRO A 71 -12.68 -4.34 8.43
C PRO A 71 -11.28 -4.71 7.90
N PRO A 72 -10.28 -4.85 8.79
CA PRO A 72 -9.00 -5.41 8.41
C PRO A 72 -9.15 -6.84 7.88
N VAL A 73 -8.33 -7.19 6.90
CA VAL A 73 -8.13 -8.58 6.50
C VAL A 73 -7.40 -9.29 7.64
N ARG A 74 -8.01 -10.36 8.17
CA ARG A 74 -7.49 -11.11 9.32
C ARG A 74 -6.93 -12.46 8.91
N GLU A 75 -7.37 -13.03 7.80
CA GLU A 75 -6.85 -14.31 7.34
C GLU A 75 -5.43 -14.14 6.80
N ALA A 76 -4.45 -14.77 7.45
CA ALA A 76 -3.04 -14.68 7.06
C ALA A 76 -2.81 -15.08 5.59
N ALA A 77 -3.53 -16.11 5.11
CA ALA A 77 -3.46 -16.54 3.72
C ALA A 77 -3.95 -15.45 2.75
N ALA A 78 -4.99 -14.69 3.10
CA ALA A 78 -5.48 -13.59 2.30
C ALA A 78 -4.50 -12.40 2.36
N ALA A 79 -4.02 -12.05 3.55
CA ALA A 79 -3.06 -10.98 3.75
C ALA A 79 -1.75 -11.22 2.96
N ALA A 80 -1.26 -12.46 2.90
CA ALA A 80 -0.07 -12.83 2.13
C ALA A 80 -0.21 -12.64 0.61
N ARG A 81 -1.42 -12.50 0.08
CA ARG A 81 -1.68 -12.20 -1.34
C ARG A 81 -1.67 -10.70 -1.65
N ILE A 82 -1.67 -9.85 -0.62
CA ILE A 82 -1.70 -8.40 -0.78
C ILE A 82 -0.29 -7.92 -1.06
N ARG A 83 -0.10 -7.29 -2.23
CA ARG A 83 1.19 -6.76 -2.67
C ARG A 83 1.11 -5.29 -3.07
N ARG A 84 -0.03 -4.64 -2.87
CA ARG A 84 -0.25 -3.24 -3.26
C ARG A 84 -0.76 -2.46 -2.07
N TYR A 85 0.04 -1.49 -1.62
CA TYR A 85 -0.22 -0.76 -0.40
C TYR A 85 -0.33 0.74 -0.63
N HIS A 86 -1.18 1.38 0.17
CA HIS A 86 -1.25 2.82 0.36
C HIS A 86 -1.05 3.12 1.84
N MET A 87 -0.14 4.02 2.15
CA MET A 87 0.19 4.43 3.52
C MET A 87 0.14 5.94 3.62
N ARG A 88 -0.52 6.44 4.67
CA ARG A 88 -0.50 7.86 5.02
C ARG A 88 0.65 8.09 6.01
N VAL A 89 1.56 8.98 5.67
CA VAL A 89 2.74 9.33 6.47
C VAL A 89 2.60 10.77 6.94
N ARG A 90 2.63 10.97 8.25
CA ARG A 90 2.62 12.29 8.87
C ARG A 90 4.07 12.75 9.07
N LEU A 91 4.42 13.93 8.58
CA LEU A 91 5.79 14.45 8.60
C LEU A 91 6.13 15.21 9.90
N ASP A 92 5.13 15.79 10.55
CA ASP A 92 5.26 16.67 11.73
C ASP A 92 5.03 15.93 13.06
N CYS A 93 5.25 14.61 13.09
CA CYS A 93 4.98 13.76 14.24
C CYS A 93 5.90 12.54 14.24
N ASP A 94 6.34 12.12 15.44
CA ASP A 94 7.15 10.92 15.58
C ASP A 94 6.34 9.68 15.15
N PRO A 95 6.88 8.85 14.23
CA PRO A 95 6.21 7.64 13.81
C PRO A 95 6.33 6.55 14.86
N ALA A 96 5.31 5.68 14.95
CA ALA A 96 5.30 4.52 15.83
C ALA A 96 5.96 3.27 15.20
N TYR A 97 6.86 3.46 14.23
CA TYR A 97 7.56 2.42 13.49
C TYR A 97 8.99 2.85 13.22
N ASP A 98 9.88 1.87 13.06
CA ASP A 98 11.28 2.07 12.74
C ASP A 98 11.60 1.66 11.29
N ARG A 99 12.85 1.93 10.90
CA ARG A 99 13.39 1.62 9.57
C ARG A 99 13.31 0.14 9.23
N ASP A 100 13.62 -0.73 10.20
CA ASP A 100 13.66 -2.18 9.98
C ASP A 100 12.25 -2.78 9.81
N ALA A 101 11.28 -2.26 10.56
CA ALA A 101 9.88 -2.63 10.42
C ALA A 101 9.34 -2.24 9.04
N LEU A 102 9.66 -1.05 8.54
CA LEU A 102 9.27 -0.62 7.19
C LEU A 102 9.92 -1.49 6.11
N ALA A 103 11.23 -1.76 6.23
CA ALA A 103 11.95 -2.61 5.29
C ALA A 103 11.32 -4.00 5.20
N ARG A 104 11.04 -4.64 6.35
CA ARG A 104 10.36 -5.95 6.38
C ARG A 104 8.94 -5.90 5.84
N ALA A 105 8.19 -4.85 6.16
CA ALA A 105 6.78 -4.77 5.81
C ALA A 105 6.54 -4.53 4.32
N PHE A 106 7.43 -3.78 3.65
CA PHE A 106 7.23 -3.32 2.28
C PHE A 106 8.27 -3.83 1.28
N ALA A 107 9.21 -4.68 1.68
CA ALA A 107 10.10 -5.34 0.73
C ALA A 107 9.31 -6.14 -0.31
N ASP A 108 9.75 -6.05 -1.57
CA ASP A 108 9.24 -6.82 -2.71
C ASP A 108 7.74 -6.68 -3.01
N VAL A 109 7.06 -5.66 -2.46
CA VAL A 109 5.66 -5.38 -2.80
C VAL A 109 5.55 -4.85 -4.23
N ASP A 110 4.47 -5.17 -4.93
CA ASP A 110 4.25 -4.75 -6.32
C ASP A 110 4.07 -3.24 -6.44
N GLU A 111 3.40 -2.61 -5.47
CA GLU A 111 3.17 -1.17 -5.44
C GLU A 111 3.10 -0.63 -4.02
N LEU A 112 3.80 0.48 -3.78
CA LEU A 112 3.68 1.26 -2.55
C LEU A 112 3.39 2.72 -2.87
N THR A 113 2.25 3.20 -2.37
CA THR A 113 1.87 4.61 -2.44
C THR A 113 2.00 5.26 -1.06
N LEU A 114 2.82 6.28 -0.95
CA LEU A 114 2.98 7.12 0.25
C LEU A 114 2.26 8.45 0.04
N GLU A 115 1.21 8.68 0.81
CA GLU A 115 0.60 10.00 0.95
C GLU A 115 1.24 10.71 2.14
N VAL A 116 2.05 11.72 1.86
CA VAL A 116 2.70 12.52 2.91
C VAL A 116 1.87 13.74 3.24
N TRP A 117 1.73 14.05 4.53
CA TRP A 117 0.98 15.22 4.98
C TRP A 117 1.59 15.81 6.26
N GLN A 118 1.25 17.07 6.52
CA GLN A 118 1.67 17.84 7.69
C GLN A 118 0.50 18.72 8.13
N ALA A 119 0.40 19.07 9.41
CA ALA A 119 -0.69 19.93 9.89
C ALA A 119 -0.52 21.40 9.45
N ALA A 120 0.72 21.91 9.46
CA ALA A 120 1.05 23.28 9.04
C ALA A 120 1.76 23.29 7.68
N PHE A 121 1.49 24.28 6.83
CA PHE A 121 2.19 24.43 5.55
C PHE A 121 3.67 24.77 5.79
N LEU A 122 4.58 23.99 5.20
CA LEU A 122 6.04 24.08 5.42
C LEU A 122 6.45 23.95 6.89
N GLY A 123 5.68 23.19 7.68
CA GLY A 123 5.96 22.95 9.10
C GLY A 123 6.91 21.79 9.37
N ALA A 124 7.20 20.95 8.37
CA ALA A 124 8.09 19.79 8.48
C ALA A 124 8.93 19.59 7.22
N ASP A 125 10.07 18.92 7.38
CA ASP A 125 10.96 18.48 6.32
C ASP A 125 10.71 17.00 5.94
N HIS A 126 11.69 16.37 5.29
CA HIS A 126 11.63 14.98 4.87
C HIS A 126 12.14 13.98 5.92
N GLY A 127 12.41 14.41 7.17
CA GLY A 127 13.06 13.59 8.20
C GLY A 127 12.39 12.22 8.43
N VAL A 128 11.06 12.18 8.52
CA VAL A 128 10.29 10.92 8.67
C VAL A 128 10.47 9.99 7.47
N LEU A 129 10.64 10.53 6.26
CA LEU A 129 10.84 9.72 5.05
C LEU A 129 12.21 9.02 5.02
N THR A 130 13.18 9.44 5.82
CA THR A 130 14.48 8.75 5.92
C THR A 130 14.33 7.31 6.42
N LEU A 131 13.28 7.02 7.20
CA LEU A 131 12.98 5.66 7.65
C LEU A 131 12.64 4.70 6.50
N PHE A 132 12.20 5.22 5.35
CA PHE A 132 11.87 4.41 4.17
C PHE A 132 13.07 4.08 3.30
N GLU A 133 14.24 4.70 3.53
CA GLU A 133 15.43 4.46 2.70
C GLU A 133 15.99 3.04 2.86
N GLY A 134 15.48 2.23 3.80
CA GLY A 134 15.79 0.79 3.92
C GLY A 134 14.88 -0.13 3.10
N VAL A 135 13.76 0.36 2.59
CA VAL A 135 12.80 -0.43 1.79
C VAL A 135 13.36 -0.66 0.39
N ARG A 136 13.33 -1.90 -0.12
CA ARG A 136 13.88 -2.29 -1.43
C ARG A 136 12.93 -3.22 -2.19
N GLY A 137 13.17 -3.37 -3.48
CA GLY A 137 12.47 -4.34 -4.34
C GLY A 137 11.02 -3.97 -4.67
N VAL A 138 10.59 -2.74 -4.36
CA VAL A 138 9.21 -2.33 -4.64
C VAL A 138 9.01 -2.19 -6.14
N GLY A 139 8.02 -2.86 -6.73
CA GLY A 139 7.79 -2.82 -8.17
C GLY A 139 7.46 -1.42 -8.70
N ARG A 140 6.68 -0.64 -7.95
CA ARG A 140 6.34 0.76 -8.26
C ARG A 140 6.11 1.58 -7.00
N VAL A 141 6.77 2.73 -6.92
CA VAL A 141 6.63 3.67 -5.80
C VAL A 141 6.00 4.97 -6.26
N ARG A 142 4.99 5.43 -5.51
CA ARG A 142 4.34 6.72 -5.68
C ARG A 142 4.42 7.49 -4.38
N ILE A 143 4.95 8.71 -4.39
CA ILE A 143 4.99 9.58 -3.22
C ILE A 143 4.35 10.91 -3.63
N TYR A 144 3.35 11.34 -2.89
CA TYR A 144 2.64 12.60 -3.17
C TYR A 144 2.12 13.23 -1.89
N GLY A 145 1.70 14.50 -1.97
CA GLY A 145 1.11 15.22 -0.86
C GLY A 145 1.92 16.47 -0.54
N SER A 146 2.27 16.64 0.74
CA SER A 146 3.10 17.73 1.23
C SER A 146 4.59 17.50 0.94
N THR A 147 4.99 17.49 -0.32
CA THR A 147 6.39 17.27 -0.76
C THR A 147 7.16 18.56 -1.10
N THR A 148 6.54 19.72 -0.91
CA THR A 148 7.11 21.02 -1.28
C THR A 148 8.41 21.30 -0.53
N GLY A 149 9.50 21.54 -1.24
CA GLY A 149 10.81 21.90 -0.68
C GLY A 149 11.80 20.73 -0.55
N PHE A 150 11.43 19.51 -0.96
CA PHE A 150 12.31 18.34 -0.96
C PHE A 150 11.95 17.34 -2.07
N GLU A 151 11.48 17.85 -3.21
CA GLU A 151 11.05 17.06 -4.36
C GLU A 151 12.16 16.16 -4.93
N ASP A 152 13.39 16.67 -4.95
CA ASP A 152 14.57 15.90 -5.40
C ASP A 152 14.83 14.69 -4.49
N TYR A 153 14.70 14.88 -3.17
CA TYR A 153 14.80 13.79 -2.21
C TYR A 153 13.71 12.75 -2.45
N VAL A 154 12.47 13.18 -2.74
CA VAL A 154 11.37 12.26 -3.08
C VAL A 154 11.69 11.44 -4.34
N GLN A 155 12.21 12.07 -5.40
CA GLN A 155 12.57 11.34 -6.62
C GLN A 155 13.75 10.39 -6.41
N TRP A 156 14.71 10.75 -5.55
CA TRP A 156 15.78 9.84 -5.14
C TRP A 156 15.24 8.66 -4.34
N LEU A 157 14.42 8.91 -3.31
CA LEU A 157 13.87 7.87 -2.44
C LEU A 157 13.03 6.86 -3.23
N ARG A 158 12.24 7.32 -4.19
CA ARG A 158 11.48 6.42 -5.11
C ARG A 158 12.41 5.44 -5.82
N ARG A 159 13.48 5.95 -6.43
CA ARG A 159 14.48 5.12 -7.14
C ARG A 159 15.19 4.15 -6.21
N VAL A 160 15.50 4.59 -4.99
CA VAL A 160 16.10 3.75 -3.96
C VAL A 160 15.17 2.60 -3.59
N MET A 161 13.88 2.87 -3.37
CA MET A 161 12.89 1.86 -3.00
C MET A 161 12.57 0.89 -4.13
N GLU A 162 12.59 1.35 -5.38
CA GLU A 162 12.40 0.54 -6.59
C GLU A 162 13.64 -0.30 -6.96
N SER A 163 14.80 -0.01 -6.36
CA SER A 163 16.01 -0.80 -6.57
C SER A 163 15.96 -2.12 -5.80
N HIS A 164 16.53 -3.18 -6.39
CA HIS A 164 16.80 -4.43 -5.68
C HIS A 164 18.11 -4.32 -4.89
N ASP A 165 18.18 -5.00 -3.74
CA ASP A 165 19.41 -5.09 -2.98
C ASP A 165 20.42 -5.94 -3.76
N THR A 166 21.47 -5.29 -4.28
CA THR A 166 22.52 -5.94 -5.07
C THR A 166 23.54 -6.69 -4.21
N ARG A 167 23.39 -6.69 -2.87
CA ARG A 167 24.33 -7.31 -1.93
C ARG A 167 24.20 -8.83 -1.76
N GLY A 168 23.33 -9.49 -2.52
CA GLY A 168 23.11 -10.94 -2.42
C GLY A 168 23.52 -11.79 -3.64
N CYS A 169 24.06 -11.19 -4.71
CA CYS A 169 24.35 -11.92 -5.96
C CYS A 169 25.85 -12.26 -6.18
N LEU A 170 26.65 -12.21 -5.13
CA LEU A 170 28.02 -12.75 -5.11
C LEU A 170 28.11 -13.82 -4.02
N ALA A 171 27.68 -15.03 -4.35
CA ALA A 171 28.10 -16.29 -3.71
C ALA A 171 27.94 -17.43 -4.70
#